data_AF-A0A940Z1K9-F1
#
_entry.id   AF-A0A940Z1K9-F1
#
_cell.length_a   1.000
_cell.length_b   1.000
_cell.length_c   1.000
_cell.angle_alpha   90.00
_cell.angle_beta   90.00
_cell.angle_gamma   90.00
#
_symmetry.space_group_name_H-M   'P 1'
#
loop_
_entity.id
_entity.type
_entity.pdbx_description
1 polymer ?
#
loop_
_entity_poly.entity_id
_entity_poly.type
_entity_poly.pdbx_seq_one_letter_code
_entity_poly.pdbx_strand_id
1 'polypeptide(L)'
;MLCVETQPGVFNNGKHSGVQVRTRTRTEWGGVEMRYSQYLLPTLKEIPSEAEVPSHQLMLRAGMIRKLASGIYSYLPFGLRSIQKVETIVREEMNRAGAVEVLLPFVQPAELWQESHRWKEYGSELARFKDRHQRDCCLGPTHEEVITDIARKEIRSYRQMPLNLYQIQTKFRDEIRPRFGVMRAREFIMKDAYSFDIDEGGGDESYKKMVEAYQRIFTRCGLKFKMVEAESGLIGGTYSHEFMVLAETGEETIVSCTRCSYAANMEKAEFRRQVKRSQGHDKGSLKPAEKVMTPEKRTVEEVTQFLNITPQHLVKTLIFESDKGCFAALVRGDQEISEKKLKAIWGSENIQLASEETVEGITHAPKGFAGPIGLSVPILADLDIQEMVNFVTGANEKDAHLLHVNTGR
;
A
#
# COMPACT_ATOMS: atom_id res chain seq x y z
N MET A 1 4.54 12.42 5.72
CA MET A 1 4.90 13.46 6.73
C MET A 1 5.99 14.36 6.14
N LEU A 2 5.81 15.68 6.16
CA LEU A 2 6.59 16.64 5.35
C LEU A 2 8.00 16.92 5.89
N CYS A 3 8.99 16.83 5.00
CA CYS A 3 10.19 17.66 5.02
C CYS A 3 10.74 17.79 3.60
N VAL A 4 10.78 19.02 3.05
CA VAL A 4 11.58 19.36 1.87
C VAL A 4 12.12 20.77 2.04
N GLU A 5 13.42 20.87 2.29
CA GLU A 5 14.25 22.04 2.04
C GLU A 5 14.73 21.98 0.58
N THR A 6 14.66 23.10 -0.14
CA THR A 6 15.51 23.35 -1.31
C THR A 6 15.96 24.80 -1.35
N GLN A 7 17.26 25.03 -1.21
CA GLN A 7 18.00 26.14 -1.81
C GLN A 7 19.00 25.56 -2.81
N PRO A 8 19.34 26.31 -3.87
CA PRO A 8 20.68 26.88 -3.91
C PRO A 8 20.66 28.37 -4.27
N GLY A 9 21.71 29.06 -3.83
CA GLY A 9 21.75 30.51 -3.63
C GLY A 9 22.16 31.34 -4.84
N VAL A 10 22.18 32.65 -4.61
CA VAL A 10 23.12 33.59 -5.24
C VAL A 10 23.58 34.58 -4.16
N PHE A 11 24.89 34.62 -3.93
CA PHE A 11 25.57 35.64 -3.14
C PHE A 11 25.44 37.00 -3.84
N ASN A 12 25.09 38.05 -3.09
CA ASN A 12 25.59 39.39 -3.42
C ASN A 12 25.84 40.23 -2.16
N ASN A 13 26.97 40.92 -2.18
CA ASN A 13 27.55 41.70 -1.08
C ASN A 13 26.70 42.92 -0.71
N GLY A 14 26.53 43.17 0.59
CA GLY A 14 26.00 44.43 1.08
C GLY A 14 26.04 44.53 2.60
N LYS A 15 27.09 45.18 3.13
CA LYS A 15 27.08 45.75 4.49
C LYS A 15 25.99 46.82 4.55
N HIS A 16 25.08 46.77 5.52
CA HIS A 16 24.75 47.88 6.42
C HIS A 16 23.51 47.61 7.30
N SER A 17 23.66 48.07 8.55
CA SER A 17 22.64 48.54 9.51
C SER A 17 21.57 47.57 10.01
N GLY A 18 21.58 47.41 11.34
CA GLY A 18 20.59 46.63 12.08
C GLY A 18 19.17 47.13 11.89
N VAL A 19 18.29 46.18 11.61
CA VAL A 19 16.85 46.32 11.79
C VAL A 19 16.44 45.16 12.68
N GLN A 20 16.09 45.45 13.94
CA GLN A 20 15.38 44.50 14.79
C GLN A 20 14.00 44.30 14.17
N VAL A 21 13.85 43.28 13.33
CA VAL A 21 12.55 42.81 12.90
C VAL A 21 11.91 42.11 14.09
N ARG A 22 11.08 42.83 14.85
CA ARG A 22 10.15 42.22 15.81
C ARG A 22 9.07 41.48 15.02
N THR A 23 9.32 40.24 14.64
CA THR A 23 8.28 39.32 14.19
C THR A 23 7.42 38.91 15.40
N ARG A 24 6.38 39.69 15.69
CA ARG A 24 5.29 39.24 16.58
C ARG A 24 4.46 38.19 15.84
N THR A 25 4.88 36.93 15.86
CA THR A 25 4.00 35.81 15.53
C THR A 25 3.15 35.50 16.75
N ARG A 26 1.98 36.16 16.82
CA ARG A 26 0.93 35.88 17.80
C ARG A 26 0.44 34.45 17.55
N THR A 27 0.87 33.49 18.37
CA THR A 27 0.30 32.13 18.35
C THR A 27 -0.76 32.07 19.43
N GLU A 28 -2.00 31.89 19.01
CA GLU A 28 -3.19 31.79 19.86
C GLU A 28 -3.20 30.44 20.58
N TRP A 29 -2.50 30.39 21.71
CA TRP A 29 -2.76 29.49 22.83
C TRP A 29 -2.66 30.37 24.06
N GLY A 30 -3.80 30.87 24.57
CA GLY A 30 -3.90 31.53 25.87
C GLY A 30 -2.75 32.47 26.25
N GLY A 31 -2.45 33.48 25.45
CA GLY A 31 -1.77 34.73 25.86
C GLY A 31 -0.37 34.68 26.49
N VAL A 32 0.25 33.52 26.73
CA VAL A 32 1.56 33.42 27.39
C VAL A 32 2.64 33.03 26.39
N GLU A 33 3.59 33.94 26.17
CA GLU A 33 4.77 33.70 25.33
C GLU A 33 5.76 32.80 26.09
N MET A 34 5.95 31.57 25.60
CA MET A 34 6.88 30.61 26.19
C MET A 34 8.31 30.84 25.69
N ARG A 35 9.28 30.94 26.61
CA ARG A 35 10.69 31.14 26.27
C ARG A 35 11.36 29.83 25.83
N TYR A 36 12.33 29.90 24.92
CA TYR A 36 13.11 28.73 24.49
C TYR A 36 13.71 27.95 25.66
N SER A 37 14.22 28.65 26.68
CA SER A 37 14.81 28.05 27.89
C SER A 37 13.84 27.21 28.74
N GLN A 38 12.53 27.30 28.49
CA GLN A 38 11.49 26.53 29.18
C GLN A 38 11.02 25.32 28.37
N TYR A 39 11.50 25.16 27.13
CA TYR A 39 11.18 24.02 26.29
C TYR A 39 12.22 22.91 26.42
N LEU A 40 11.75 21.66 26.48
CA LEU A 40 12.59 20.49 26.24
C LEU A 40 12.83 20.34 24.72
N LEU A 41 13.92 20.92 24.22
CA LEU A 41 14.33 20.87 22.81
C LEU A 41 15.74 20.30 22.67
N PRO A 42 15.90 18.97 22.81
CA PRO A 42 17.19 18.31 22.65
C PRO A 42 17.54 18.25 21.15
N THR A 43 18.16 19.28 20.60
CA THR A 43 18.63 19.23 19.20
C THR A 43 19.84 18.33 19.06
N LEU A 44 19.99 17.66 17.92
CA LEU A 44 21.12 16.78 17.63
C LEU A 44 21.96 17.37 16.49
N LYS A 45 23.28 17.42 16.71
CA LYS A 45 24.25 17.84 15.69
C LYS A 45 24.38 16.79 14.60
N GLU A 46 24.52 15.53 15.02
CA GLU A 46 24.72 14.37 14.15
C GLU A 46 23.38 13.67 13.86
N ILE A 47 23.32 13.02 12.69
CA ILE A 47 22.15 12.23 12.29
C ILE A 47 22.27 10.86 12.96
N PRO A 48 21.26 10.39 13.72
CA PRO A 48 21.24 9.04 14.23
C PRO A 48 21.30 8.01 13.10
N SER A 49 22.15 7.00 13.22
CA SER A 49 22.37 5.98 12.17
C SER A 49 21.11 5.15 11.84
N GLU A 50 20.16 5.07 12.76
CA GLU A 50 18.88 4.37 12.59
C GLU A 50 17.85 5.13 11.72
N ALA A 51 18.14 6.36 11.31
CA ALA A 51 17.21 7.19 10.57
C ALA A 51 17.52 7.19 9.07
N GLU A 52 16.75 6.41 8.31
CA GLU A 52 16.99 6.24 6.86
C GLU A 52 16.41 7.39 6.01
N VAL A 53 15.20 7.86 6.32
CA VAL A 53 14.51 8.88 5.52
C VAL A 53 14.74 10.30 6.04
N PRO A 54 14.79 11.33 5.16
CA PRO A 54 15.04 12.72 5.56
C PRO A 54 14.08 13.25 6.63
N SER A 55 12.79 12.91 6.55
CA SER A 55 11.79 13.34 7.53
C SER A 55 12.10 12.82 8.93
N HIS A 56 12.44 11.53 9.05
CA HIS A 56 12.81 10.91 10.33
C HIS A 56 14.10 11.53 10.90
N GLN A 57 15.12 11.72 10.05
CA GLN A 57 16.39 12.36 10.44
C GLN A 57 16.16 13.78 10.98
N LEU A 58 15.36 14.59 10.27
CA LEU A 58 15.10 15.98 10.63
C LEU A 58 14.24 16.10 11.88
N MET A 59 13.23 15.25 12.05
CA MET A 59 12.42 15.25 13.28
C MET A 59 13.21 14.86 14.53
N LEU A 60 14.15 13.91 14.41
CA LEU A 60 15.06 13.56 15.52
C LEU A 60 16.00 14.73 15.83
N ARG A 61 16.63 15.32 14.81
CA ARG A 61 17.58 16.43 14.95
C ARG A 61 16.95 17.71 15.49
N ALA A 62 15.71 18.00 15.10
CA ALA A 62 14.95 19.14 15.59
C ALA A 62 14.38 18.91 17.00
N GLY A 63 14.58 17.73 17.60
CA GLY A 63 14.03 17.41 18.91
C GLY A 63 12.49 17.33 18.91
N MET A 64 11.88 16.90 17.80
CA MET A 64 10.42 16.75 17.69
C MET A 64 9.94 15.40 18.21
N ILE A 65 10.74 14.35 18.02
CA ILE A 65 10.43 12.99 18.47
C ILE A 65 11.62 12.32 19.14
N ARG A 66 11.37 11.31 19.97
CA ARG A 66 12.37 10.38 20.50
C ARG A 66 11.85 8.95 20.41
N LYS A 67 12.69 8.04 19.95
CA LYS A 67 12.38 6.62 19.93
C LYS A 67 12.35 6.10 21.36
N LEU A 68 11.22 5.51 21.75
CA LEU A 68 11.05 4.83 23.04
C LEU A 68 11.30 3.32 22.87
N ALA A 69 10.77 2.75 21.79
CA ALA A 69 11.00 1.37 21.36
C ALA A 69 10.90 1.28 19.83
N SER A 70 11.12 0.10 19.25
CA SER A 70 10.94 -0.10 17.81
C SER A 70 9.50 0.25 17.40
N GLY A 71 9.36 1.23 16.49
CA GLY A 71 8.06 1.74 16.03
C GLY A 71 7.25 2.49 17.09
N ILE A 72 7.84 2.93 18.21
CA ILE A 72 7.12 3.66 19.27
C ILE A 72 7.91 4.92 19.60
N TYR A 73 7.26 6.08 19.49
CA TYR A 73 7.90 7.39 19.57
C TYR A 73 7.22 8.30 20.58
N SER A 74 8.02 8.97 21.41
CA SER A 74 7.58 10.09 22.24
C SER A 74 7.59 11.37 21.42
N TYR A 75 6.45 12.07 21.35
CA TYR A 75 6.33 13.39 20.73
C TYR A 75 6.73 14.47 21.74
N LEU A 76 7.84 15.16 21.46
CA LEU A 76 8.35 16.28 22.25
C LEU A 76 7.58 17.57 21.92
N PRO A 77 7.77 18.68 22.67
CA PRO A 77 6.90 19.86 22.56
C PRO A 77 6.70 20.40 21.14
N PHE A 78 7.73 20.44 20.29
CA PHE A 78 7.58 20.90 18.90
C PHE A 78 6.86 19.88 18.01
N GLY A 79 7.08 18.58 18.24
CA GLY A 79 6.33 17.52 17.58
C GLY A 79 4.85 17.58 17.93
N LEU A 80 4.54 17.66 19.23
CA LEU A 80 3.18 17.73 19.73
C LEU A 80 2.44 19.00 19.25
N ARG A 81 3.09 20.17 19.27
CA ARG A 81 2.50 21.40 18.72
C ARG A 81 2.19 21.28 17.23
N SER A 82 3.01 20.56 16.47
CA SER A 82 2.78 20.34 15.05
C SER A 82 1.59 19.40 14.81
N ILE A 83 1.49 18.33 15.60
CA ILE A 83 0.35 17.42 15.60
C ILE A 83 -0.94 18.19 15.90
N GLN A 84 -0.98 18.96 16.99
CA GLN A 84 -2.17 19.73 17.37
C GLN A 84 -2.64 20.69 16.27
N LYS A 85 -1.72 21.32 15.53
CA LYS A 85 -2.08 22.16 14.38
C LYS A 85 -2.74 21.37 13.26
N VAL A 86 -2.21 20.18 12.96
CA VAL A 86 -2.81 19.28 11.96
C VAL A 86 -4.18 18.79 12.44
N GLU A 87 -4.31 18.38 13.71
CA GLU A 87 -5.58 17.98 14.31
C GLU A 87 -6.63 19.09 14.24
N THR A 88 -6.24 20.35 14.48
CA THR A 88 -7.15 21.50 14.33
C THR A 88 -7.66 21.63 12.89
N ILE A 89 -6.77 21.56 11.89
CA ILE A 89 -7.17 21.61 10.48
C ILE A 89 -8.14 20.46 10.15
N VAL A 90 -7.80 19.25 10.60
CA VAL A 90 -8.63 18.06 10.39
C VAL A 90 -10.02 18.25 11.01
N ARG A 91 -10.08 18.65 12.29
CA ARG A 91 -11.33 18.89 13.02
C ARG A 91 -12.20 19.94 12.34
N GLU A 92 -11.61 21.06 11.92
CA GLU A 92 -12.34 22.11 11.22
C GLU A 92 -12.98 21.63 9.91
N GLU A 93 -12.25 20.86 9.10
CA GLU A 93 -12.77 20.38 7.81
C GLU A 93 -13.72 19.19 7.95
N MET A 94 -13.52 18.31 8.93
CA MET A 94 -14.46 17.23 9.24
C MET A 94 -15.79 17.79 9.76
N ASN A 95 -15.73 18.76 10.68
CA ASN A 95 -16.93 19.45 11.18
C ASN A 95 -17.65 20.22 10.07
N ARG A 96 -16.90 20.87 9.16
CA ARG A 96 -17.46 21.51 7.96
C ARG A 96 -18.22 20.52 7.07
N ALA A 97 -17.73 19.28 6.97
CA ALA A 97 -18.38 18.21 6.20
C ALA A 97 -19.60 17.59 6.91
N GLY A 98 -19.94 18.06 8.12
CA GLY A 98 -21.04 17.54 8.94
C GLY A 98 -20.70 16.28 9.73
N ALA A 99 -19.41 15.91 9.82
CA ALA A 99 -18.97 14.83 10.69
C ALA A 99 -18.85 15.31 12.14
N VAL A 100 -19.17 14.45 13.10
CA VAL A 100 -19.19 14.78 14.53
C VAL A 100 -18.13 13.96 15.27
N GLU A 101 -17.32 14.65 16.08
CA GLU A 101 -16.23 13.99 16.81
C GLU A 101 -16.76 13.17 18.00
N VAL A 102 -16.28 11.95 18.11
CA VAL A 102 -16.44 11.02 19.23
C VAL A 102 -15.07 10.55 19.70
N LEU A 103 -15.01 9.90 20.87
CA LEU A 103 -13.78 9.27 21.36
C LEU A 103 -14.10 7.83 21.78
N LEU A 104 -13.57 6.87 21.03
CA LEU A 104 -13.82 5.44 21.28
C LEU A 104 -12.69 4.82 22.12
N PRO A 105 -12.99 3.76 22.91
CA PRO A 105 -12.00 3.05 23.68
C PRO A 105 -10.84 2.52 22.81
N PHE A 106 -9.61 2.65 23.32
CA PHE A 106 -8.43 2.08 22.68
C PHE A 106 -8.31 0.57 22.93
N VAL A 107 -8.67 0.12 24.12
CA VAL A 107 -8.80 -1.30 24.45
C VAL A 107 -10.17 -1.78 24.01
N GLN A 108 -10.20 -2.87 23.23
CA GLN A 108 -11.41 -3.41 22.64
C GLN A 108 -11.60 -4.88 23.04
N PRO A 109 -12.83 -5.31 23.37
CA PRO A 109 -13.13 -6.70 23.71
C PRO A 109 -13.07 -7.60 22.47
N ALA A 110 -12.53 -8.81 22.62
CA ALA A 110 -12.35 -9.75 21.51
C ALA A 110 -13.68 -10.17 20.86
N GLU A 111 -14.77 -10.19 21.62
CA GLU A 111 -16.09 -10.61 21.16
C GLU A 111 -16.55 -9.80 19.94
N LEU A 112 -16.34 -8.47 19.94
CA LEU A 112 -16.70 -7.60 18.82
C LEU A 112 -15.95 -7.96 17.54
N TRP A 113 -14.67 -8.31 17.65
CA TRP A 113 -13.82 -8.74 16.54
C TRP A 113 -14.12 -10.16 16.06
N GLN A 114 -14.64 -11.00 16.95
CA GLN A 114 -15.09 -12.35 16.60
C GLN A 114 -16.40 -12.31 15.82
N GLU A 115 -17.30 -11.38 16.16
CA GLU A 115 -18.54 -11.11 15.41
C GLU A 115 -18.24 -10.69 13.96
N SER A 116 -17.19 -9.89 13.73
CA SER A 116 -16.75 -9.49 12.39
C SER A 116 -15.81 -10.48 11.69
N HIS A 117 -15.47 -11.59 12.35
CA HIS A 117 -14.45 -12.58 11.93
C HIS A 117 -13.00 -12.05 11.85
N ARG A 118 -12.79 -10.74 11.95
CA ARG A 118 -11.47 -10.09 11.88
C ARG A 118 -10.56 -10.44 13.05
N TRP A 119 -11.08 -10.98 14.16
CA TRP A 119 -10.23 -11.49 15.25
C TRP A 119 -9.18 -12.49 14.79
N LYS A 120 -9.50 -13.35 13.81
CA LYS A 120 -8.55 -14.30 13.23
C LYS A 120 -7.90 -13.76 11.97
N GLU A 121 -8.70 -13.17 11.08
CA GLU A 121 -8.25 -12.73 9.74
C GLU A 121 -7.23 -11.58 9.77
N TYR A 122 -7.28 -10.71 10.79
CA TYR A 122 -6.31 -9.61 10.93
C TYR A 122 -4.88 -10.10 11.20
N GLY A 123 -4.71 -11.38 11.56
CA GLY A 123 -3.38 -11.99 11.67
C GLY A 123 -2.56 -11.46 12.85
N SER A 124 -1.23 -11.47 12.69
CA SER A 124 -0.28 -11.12 13.76
C SER A 124 -0.19 -9.62 14.05
N GLU A 125 -0.67 -8.76 13.15
CA GLU A 125 -0.65 -7.31 13.36
C GLU A 125 -1.63 -6.86 14.46
N LEU A 126 -2.64 -7.68 14.77
CA LEU A 126 -3.57 -7.42 15.86
C LEU A 126 -2.92 -7.79 17.20
N ALA A 127 -2.58 -6.77 17.99
CA ALA A 127 -2.02 -6.94 19.33
C ALA A 127 -3.10 -7.42 20.31
N ARG A 128 -3.03 -8.71 20.66
CA ARG A 128 -3.98 -9.39 21.57
C ARG A 128 -3.36 -9.54 22.94
N PHE A 129 -4.16 -9.36 23.99
CA PHE A 129 -3.75 -9.59 25.37
C PHE A 129 -4.93 -10.06 26.22
N LYS A 130 -4.64 -10.62 27.38
CA LYS A 130 -5.64 -10.95 28.39
C LYS A 130 -5.60 -9.95 29.54
N ASP A 131 -6.77 -9.55 30.01
CA ASP A 131 -6.85 -8.74 31.23
C ASP A 131 -6.63 -9.61 32.50
N ARG A 132 -6.67 -8.97 33.67
CA ARG A 132 -6.49 -9.67 34.96
C ARG A 132 -7.56 -10.74 35.26
N HIS A 133 -8.68 -10.72 34.53
CA HIS A 133 -9.78 -11.67 34.64
C HIS A 133 -9.76 -12.70 33.51
N GLN A 134 -8.66 -12.80 32.75
CA GLN A 134 -8.47 -13.72 31.63
C GLN A 134 -9.40 -13.47 30.43
N ARG A 135 -10.00 -12.28 30.33
CA ARG A 135 -10.80 -11.87 29.17
C ARG A 135 -9.89 -11.47 28.03
N ASP A 136 -10.22 -11.93 26.83
CA ASP A 136 -9.47 -11.61 25.62
C ASP A 136 -9.80 -10.19 25.14
N CYS A 137 -8.75 -9.41 24.91
CA CYS A 137 -8.83 -8.03 24.46
C CYS A 137 -7.80 -7.79 23.34
N CYS A 138 -7.97 -6.70 22.60
CA CYS A 138 -6.94 -6.17 21.72
C CYS A 138 -6.75 -4.67 21.88
N LEU A 139 -5.59 -4.19 21.43
CA LEU A 139 -5.35 -2.76 21.21
C LEU A 139 -5.87 -2.42 19.82
N GLY A 140 -6.81 -1.47 19.72
CA GLY A 140 -7.51 -1.16 18.48
C GLY A 140 -6.57 -0.66 17.37
N PRO A 141 -6.41 -1.41 16.26
CA PRO A 141 -5.72 -0.93 15.07
C PRO A 141 -6.63 -0.04 14.19
N THR A 142 -7.94 -0.15 14.42
CA THR A 142 -9.07 0.58 13.80
C THR A 142 -10.33 0.31 14.66
N HIS A 143 -11.49 0.87 14.28
CA HIS A 143 -12.70 0.89 15.12
C HIS A 143 -14.02 0.58 14.39
N GLU A 144 -14.01 -0.12 13.25
CA GLU A 144 -15.25 -0.49 12.54
C GLU A 144 -16.22 -1.27 13.45
N GLU A 145 -15.73 -2.24 14.22
CA GLU A 145 -16.55 -3.06 15.12
C GLU A 145 -17.13 -2.24 16.28
N VAL A 146 -16.31 -1.37 16.87
CA VAL A 146 -16.69 -0.56 18.03
C VAL A 146 -17.75 0.45 17.67
N ILE A 147 -17.58 1.16 16.54
CA ILE A 147 -18.55 2.15 16.11
C ILE A 147 -19.84 1.49 15.60
N THR A 148 -19.74 0.30 14.99
CA THR A 148 -20.91 -0.49 14.58
C THR A 148 -21.70 -0.98 15.78
N ASP A 149 -21.02 -1.38 16.87
CA ASP A 149 -21.69 -1.75 18.13
C ASP A 149 -22.47 -0.58 18.75
N ILE A 150 -21.95 0.64 18.66
CA ILE A 150 -22.68 1.85 19.07
C ILE A 150 -23.86 2.08 18.14
N ALA A 151 -23.64 2.05 16.82
CA ALA A 151 -24.67 2.31 15.83
C ALA A 151 -25.85 1.34 15.95
N ARG A 152 -25.60 0.03 16.10
CA ARG A 152 -26.68 -0.97 16.27
C ARG A 152 -27.50 -0.78 17.55
N LYS A 153 -26.93 -0.16 18.58
CA LYS A 153 -27.60 0.10 19.88
C LYS A 153 -28.38 1.42 19.88
N GLU A 154 -27.86 2.44 19.21
CA GLU A 154 -28.37 3.82 19.31
C GLU A 154 -29.16 4.30 18.08
N ILE A 155 -28.88 3.77 16.90
CA ILE A 155 -29.62 4.09 15.67
C ILE A 155 -30.83 3.16 15.59
N ARG A 156 -32.01 3.68 15.92
CA ARG A 156 -33.28 2.92 15.97
C ARG A 156 -34.26 3.33 14.88
N SER A 157 -34.00 4.43 14.18
CA SER A 157 -34.85 4.94 13.11
C SER A 157 -34.04 5.52 11.96
N TYR A 158 -34.53 5.36 10.73
CA TYR A 158 -33.96 5.99 9.53
C TYR A 158 -33.87 7.52 9.63
N ARG A 159 -34.70 8.15 10.49
CA ARG A 159 -34.67 9.60 10.74
C ARG A 159 -33.40 10.09 11.44
N GLN A 160 -32.64 9.18 12.05
CA GLN A 160 -31.34 9.48 12.66
C GLN A 160 -30.19 9.39 11.65
N MET A 161 -30.47 9.04 10.39
CA MET A 161 -29.50 8.91 9.30
C MET A 161 -29.77 9.96 8.21
N PRO A 162 -28.74 10.42 7.46
CA PRO A 162 -27.34 9.98 7.55
C PRO A 162 -26.61 10.51 8.80
N LEU A 163 -25.69 9.71 9.33
CA LEU A 163 -24.86 10.06 10.48
C LEU A 163 -23.39 9.85 10.11
N ASN A 164 -22.52 10.81 10.43
CA ASN A 164 -21.08 10.68 10.19
C ASN A 164 -20.32 10.99 11.49
N LEU A 165 -19.63 9.99 12.02
CA LEU A 165 -18.89 10.08 13.28
C LEU A 165 -17.41 9.89 13.01
N TYR A 166 -16.55 10.67 13.64
CA TYR A 166 -15.11 10.51 13.52
C TYR A 166 -14.40 10.65 14.86
N GLN A 167 -13.16 10.18 14.95
CA GLN A 167 -12.30 10.42 16.11
C GLN A 167 -10.87 10.71 15.65
N ILE A 168 -10.10 11.38 16.51
CA ILE A 168 -8.65 11.50 16.38
C ILE A 168 -8.04 10.78 17.59
N GLN A 169 -7.49 9.59 17.38
CA GLN A 169 -7.14 8.69 18.48
C GLN A 169 -5.99 7.76 18.12
N THR A 170 -5.20 7.38 19.13
CA THR A 170 -4.04 6.49 19.01
C THR A 170 -4.44 5.07 18.62
N LYS A 171 -3.82 4.54 17.58
CA LYS A 171 -3.97 3.17 17.09
C LYS A 171 -2.70 2.37 17.36
N PHE A 172 -2.86 1.05 17.39
CA PHE A 172 -1.73 0.13 17.49
C PHE A 172 -1.81 -0.97 16.44
N ARG A 173 -0.73 -1.15 15.68
CA ARG A 173 -0.53 -2.27 14.74
C ARG A 173 0.83 -2.87 15.03
N ASP A 174 0.91 -4.17 15.30
CA ASP A 174 2.19 -4.84 15.57
C ASP A 174 2.95 -5.13 14.27
N GLU A 175 3.35 -4.04 13.61
CA GLU A 175 4.07 -4.05 12.34
C GLU A 175 5.37 -4.86 12.46
N ILE A 176 5.56 -5.81 11.53
CA ILE A 176 6.69 -6.76 11.57
C ILE A 176 8.03 -6.05 11.40
N ARG A 177 8.05 -4.97 10.60
CA ARG A 177 9.24 -4.16 10.34
C ARG A 177 8.90 -2.67 10.40
N PRO A 178 8.80 -2.09 11.61
CA PRO A 178 8.59 -0.65 11.77
C PRO A 178 9.80 0.11 11.20
N ARG A 179 9.54 1.04 10.28
CA ARG A 179 10.58 1.75 9.54
C ARG A 179 10.18 3.19 9.24
N PHE A 180 11.16 3.98 8.84
CA PHE A 180 10.95 5.36 8.38
C PHE A 180 10.31 6.30 9.43
N GLY A 181 10.62 6.09 10.70
CA GLY A 181 10.14 6.96 11.77
C GLY A 181 8.66 6.75 12.04
N VAL A 182 7.92 7.85 12.09
CA VAL A 182 6.47 7.84 12.34
C VAL A 182 5.64 7.58 11.09
N MET A 183 6.26 7.36 9.92
CA MET A 183 5.52 6.97 8.71
C MET A 183 5.00 5.54 8.80
N ARG A 184 5.79 4.62 9.37
CA ARG A 184 5.41 3.22 9.59
C ARG A 184 5.81 2.77 10.99
N ALA A 185 5.03 3.26 11.96
CA ALA A 185 5.16 2.99 13.38
C ALA A 185 4.14 1.94 13.85
N ARG A 186 4.39 1.36 15.02
CA ARG A 186 3.44 0.44 15.68
C ARG A 186 2.37 1.20 16.43
N GLU A 187 2.74 2.28 17.10
CA GLU A 187 1.82 3.20 17.77
C GLU A 187 1.78 4.53 16.99
N PHE A 188 0.59 4.94 16.55
CA PHE A 188 0.42 6.13 15.72
C PHE A 188 -0.94 6.79 15.94
N ILE A 189 -1.06 8.07 15.60
CA ILE A 189 -2.31 8.83 15.70
C ILE A 189 -3.03 8.70 14.37
N MET A 190 -4.31 8.35 14.41
CA MET A 190 -5.16 8.26 13.24
C MET A 190 -6.43 9.08 13.45
N LYS A 191 -6.84 9.77 12.39
CA LYS A 191 -8.23 10.20 12.24
C LYS A 191 -8.98 9.14 11.45
N ASP A 192 -9.96 8.51 12.07
CA ASP A 192 -10.86 7.53 11.47
C ASP A 192 -12.30 8.04 11.54
N ALA A 193 -13.07 7.83 10.48
CA ALA A 193 -14.43 8.34 10.32
C ALA A 193 -15.33 7.26 9.69
N TYR A 194 -16.57 7.21 10.14
CA TYR A 194 -17.54 6.18 9.80
C TYR A 194 -18.91 6.83 9.56
N SER A 195 -19.45 6.64 8.36
CA SER A 195 -20.80 7.08 8.03
C SER A 195 -21.79 5.92 8.06
N PHE A 196 -23.01 6.22 8.49
CA PHE A 196 -24.15 5.32 8.50
C PHE A 196 -25.25 5.95 7.67
N ASP A 197 -25.58 5.31 6.55
CA ASP A 197 -26.46 5.82 5.52
C ASP A 197 -27.63 4.86 5.30
N ILE A 198 -28.77 5.38 4.80
CA ILE A 198 -30.01 4.60 4.61
C ILE A 198 -29.87 3.61 3.46
N ASP A 199 -29.21 4.05 2.39
CA ASP A 199 -29.03 3.32 1.15
C ASP A 199 -27.67 3.68 0.52
N GLU A 200 -27.35 3.00 -0.58
CA GLU A 200 -26.10 3.18 -1.32
C GLU A 200 -25.94 4.61 -1.86
N GLY A 201 -27.02 5.25 -2.29
CA GLY A 201 -27.00 6.64 -2.75
C GLY A 201 -26.61 7.62 -1.64
N GLY A 202 -27.10 7.41 -0.43
CA GLY A 202 -26.64 8.14 0.76
C GLY A 202 -25.16 7.90 1.06
N GLY A 203 -24.72 6.64 0.94
CA GLY A 203 -23.31 6.26 1.07
C GLY A 203 -22.40 7.00 0.10
N ASP A 204 -22.80 7.11 -1.17
CA ASP A 204 -22.06 7.84 -2.21
C ASP A 204 -21.93 9.34 -1.88
N GLU A 205 -22.99 9.96 -1.35
CA GLU A 205 -22.96 11.36 -0.94
C GLU A 205 -22.07 11.59 0.28
N SER A 206 -22.14 10.69 1.28
CA SER A 206 -21.25 10.69 2.44
C SER A 206 -19.78 10.52 2.00
N TYR A 207 -19.52 9.63 1.05
CA TYR A 207 -18.21 9.40 0.46
C TYR A 207 -17.66 10.66 -0.24
N LYS A 208 -18.45 11.30 -1.10
CA LYS A 208 -18.05 12.56 -1.79
C LYS A 208 -17.70 13.66 -0.80
N LYS A 209 -18.48 13.82 0.27
CA LYS A 209 -18.18 14.81 1.34
C LYS A 209 -16.82 14.54 1.99
N MET A 210 -16.47 13.27 2.22
CA MET A 210 -15.17 12.89 2.78
C MET A 210 -14.03 13.14 1.79
N VAL A 211 -14.21 12.83 0.51
CA VAL A 211 -13.24 13.14 -0.54
C VAL A 211 -12.91 14.64 -0.54
N GLU A 212 -13.93 15.50 -0.56
CA GLU A 212 -13.71 16.94 -0.53
C GLU A 212 -13.07 17.44 0.77
N ALA A 213 -13.49 16.90 1.92
CA ALA A 213 -12.91 17.24 3.22
C ALA A 213 -11.41 16.90 3.25
N TYR A 214 -11.03 15.72 2.77
CA TYR A 214 -9.64 15.29 2.71
C TYR A 214 -8.84 16.16 1.75
N GLN A 215 -9.37 16.49 0.57
CA GLN A 215 -8.74 17.44 -0.34
C GLN A 215 -8.44 18.78 0.35
N ARG A 216 -9.43 19.35 1.06
CA ARG A 216 -9.27 20.60 1.82
C ARG A 216 -8.22 20.45 2.93
N ILE A 217 -8.23 19.36 3.69
CA ILE A 217 -7.23 19.07 4.75
C ILE A 217 -5.82 19.06 4.16
N PHE A 218 -5.57 18.26 3.12
CA PHE A 218 -4.23 18.14 2.55
C PHE A 218 -3.76 19.44 1.89
N THR A 219 -4.65 20.18 1.22
CA THR A 219 -4.35 21.51 0.67
C THR A 219 -4.00 22.51 1.78
N ARG A 220 -4.75 22.55 2.89
CA ARG A 220 -4.48 23.44 4.03
C ARG A 220 -3.18 23.07 4.78
N CYS A 221 -2.81 21.80 4.76
CA CYS A 221 -1.51 21.32 5.23
C CYS A 221 -0.35 21.64 4.28
N GLY A 222 -0.61 22.23 3.10
CA GLY A 222 0.42 22.60 2.12
C GLY A 222 1.03 21.40 1.39
N LEU A 223 0.32 20.28 1.31
CA LEU A 223 0.82 19.03 0.73
C LEU A 223 0.59 18.99 -0.78
N LYS A 224 1.55 18.38 -1.51
CA LYS A 224 1.36 17.96 -2.90
C LYS A 224 0.88 16.51 -2.88
N PHE A 225 -0.37 16.28 -3.22
CA PHE A 225 -0.99 14.98 -3.11
C PHE A 225 -1.82 14.64 -4.35
N LYS A 226 -2.15 13.35 -4.49
CA LYS A 226 -3.05 12.83 -5.51
C LYS A 226 -3.99 11.81 -4.90
N MET A 227 -5.27 11.90 -5.25
CA MET A 227 -6.23 10.84 -4.95
C MET A 227 -6.06 9.75 -6.01
N VAL A 228 -5.91 8.50 -5.58
CA VAL A 228 -5.71 7.35 -6.46
C VAL A 228 -6.72 6.25 -6.12
N GLU A 229 -7.18 5.53 -7.13
CA GLU A 229 -7.98 4.32 -6.91
C GLU A 229 -7.13 3.25 -6.23
N ALA A 230 -7.71 2.61 -5.21
CA ALA A 230 -7.00 1.68 -4.34
C ALA A 230 -7.82 0.41 -4.10
N GLU A 231 -7.21 -0.53 -3.41
CA GLU A 231 -7.88 -1.74 -2.96
C GLU A 231 -8.54 -1.50 -1.60
N SER A 232 -9.64 -2.21 -1.32
CA SER A 232 -10.34 -2.09 -0.04
C SER A 232 -9.69 -2.91 1.09
N GLY A 233 -8.78 -3.83 0.76
CA GLY A 233 -8.02 -4.63 1.72
C GLY A 233 -8.88 -5.40 2.72
N LEU A 234 -8.32 -5.65 3.92
CA LEU A 234 -8.97 -6.37 5.03
C LEU A 234 -10.11 -5.61 5.72
N ILE A 235 -10.33 -4.34 5.35
CA ILE A 235 -11.47 -3.55 5.82
C ILE A 235 -12.73 -3.90 5.01
N GLY A 236 -12.55 -4.45 3.81
CA GLY A 236 -13.65 -4.76 2.89
C GLY A 236 -14.23 -3.51 2.23
N GLY A 237 -15.17 -3.72 1.29
CA GLY A 237 -15.81 -2.65 0.52
C GLY A 237 -15.61 -2.78 -0.99
N THR A 238 -16.38 -2.00 -1.75
CA THR A 238 -16.40 -2.02 -3.23
C THR A 238 -15.59 -0.88 -3.85
N TYR A 239 -15.56 0.28 -3.20
CA TYR A 239 -14.85 1.48 -3.65
C TYR A 239 -13.84 1.93 -2.60
N SER A 240 -12.59 2.13 -3.00
CA SER A 240 -11.50 2.62 -2.15
C SER A 240 -10.66 3.62 -2.92
N HIS A 241 -10.38 4.76 -2.28
CA HIS A 241 -9.40 5.72 -2.79
C HIS A 241 -8.41 6.10 -1.70
N GLU A 242 -7.16 6.21 -2.09
CA GLU A 242 -6.07 6.64 -1.23
C GLU A 242 -5.62 8.05 -1.60
N PHE A 243 -5.25 8.82 -0.57
CA PHE A 243 -4.64 10.14 -0.76
C PHE A 243 -3.14 10.03 -0.58
N MET A 244 -2.41 10.03 -1.70
CA MET A 244 -0.97 9.84 -1.74
C MET A 244 -0.23 11.18 -1.81
N VAL A 245 0.64 11.44 -0.84
CA VAL A 245 1.58 12.56 -0.90
C VAL A 245 2.73 12.16 -1.82
N LEU A 246 3.00 12.98 -2.84
CA LEU A 246 4.03 12.69 -3.82
C LEU A 246 5.42 12.90 -3.22
N ALA A 247 6.18 11.82 -3.06
CA ALA A 247 7.54 11.83 -2.55
C ALA A 247 8.35 10.66 -3.13
N GLU A 248 9.65 10.88 -3.36
CA GLU A 248 10.56 9.83 -3.86
C GLU A 248 10.75 8.68 -2.85
N THR A 249 10.53 8.96 -1.55
CA THR A 249 10.64 7.98 -0.46
C THR A 249 9.30 7.31 -0.13
N GLY A 250 8.29 7.40 -1.00
CA GLY A 250 7.01 6.72 -0.81
C GLY A 250 7.19 5.20 -0.88
N GLU A 251 6.50 4.46 0.00
CA GLU A 251 6.50 2.98 -0.06
C GLU A 251 5.65 2.44 -1.22
N GLU A 252 4.74 3.27 -1.74
CA GLU A 252 3.77 2.87 -2.75
C GLU A 252 4.06 3.51 -4.10
N THR A 253 3.88 2.72 -5.14
CA THR A 253 4.01 3.18 -6.53
C THR A 253 2.63 3.45 -7.10
N ILE A 254 2.42 4.68 -7.55
CA ILE A 254 1.18 5.08 -8.23
C ILE A 254 1.40 5.14 -9.73
N VAL A 255 0.39 4.71 -10.48
CA VAL A 255 0.29 4.96 -11.91
C VAL A 255 -0.60 6.17 -12.11
N SER A 256 -0.11 7.15 -12.87
CA SER A 256 -0.85 8.37 -13.17
C SER A 256 -0.89 8.60 -14.66
N CYS A 257 -2.08 8.80 -15.22
CA CYS A 257 -2.22 9.22 -16.60
C CYS A 257 -1.71 10.66 -16.76
N THR A 258 -0.93 10.91 -17.81
CA THR A 258 -0.44 12.26 -18.15
C THR A 258 -1.45 13.08 -18.96
N ARG A 259 -2.55 12.45 -19.41
CA ARG A 259 -3.57 13.06 -20.29
C ARG A 259 -4.95 13.22 -19.65
N CYS A 260 -5.22 12.54 -18.53
CA CYS A 260 -6.49 12.65 -17.80
C CYS A 260 -6.27 12.52 -16.28
N SER A 261 -7.36 12.61 -15.51
CA SER A 261 -7.34 12.53 -14.05
C SER A 261 -7.08 11.13 -13.48
N TYR A 262 -7.06 10.08 -14.32
CA TYR A 262 -6.88 8.71 -13.85
C TYR A 262 -5.56 8.55 -13.09
N ALA A 263 -5.65 8.02 -11.88
CA ALA A 263 -4.53 7.52 -11.12
C ALA A 263 -4.99 6.38 -10.23
N ALA A 264 -4.14 5.37 -10.11
CA ALA A 264 -4.40 4.18 -9.32
C ALA A 264 -3.12 3.73 -8.64
N ASN A 265 -3.28 3.06 -7.51
CA ASN A 265 -2.23 2.23 -6.92
C ASN A 265 -1.81 1.15 -7.94
N MET A 266 -0.53 0.80 -8.01
CA MET A 266 -0.02 -0.23 -8.93
C MET A 266 -0.79 -1.55 -8.81
N GLU A 267 -1.22 -1.92 -7.60
CA GLU A 267 -2.00 -3.14 -7.35
C GLU A 267 -3.38 -3.11 -8.01
N LYS A 268 -4.03 -1.93 -8.02
CA LYS A 268 -5.36 -1.72 -8.60
C LYS A 268 -5.31 -1.33 -10.08
N ALA A 269 -4.19 -0.79 -10.56
CA ALA A 269 -4.07 -0.16 -11.87
C ALA A 269 -4.52 -1.10 -13.00
N GLU A 270 -5.58 -0.68 -13.69
CA GLU A 270 -6.07 -1.41 -14.85
C GLU A 270 -5.20 -1.14 -16.07
N PHE A 271 -4.76 -2.23 -16.71
CA PHE A 271 -4.04 -2.16 -17.97
C PHE A 271 -5.02 -2.34 -19.12
N ARG A 272 -5.26 -1.25 -19.87
CA ARG A 272 -5.98 -1.36 -21.13
C ARG A 272 -5.06 -1.96 -22.18
N ARG A 273 -5.23 -3.25 -22.48
CA ARG A 273 -4.53 -3.91 -23.59
C ARG A 273 -4.86 -3.19 -24.88
N GLN A 274 -3.83 -2.77 -25.60
CA GLN A 274 -4.04 -2.40 -27.00
C GLN A 274 -4.37 -3.68 -27.73
N VAL A 275 -5.62 -3.82 -28.17
CA VAL A 275 -5.97 -4.78 -29.21
C VAL A 275 -5.24 -4.30 -30.45
N LYS A 276 -3.98 -4.73 -30.63
CA LYS A 276 -3.43 -4.80 -31.97
C LYS A 276 -4.36 -5.76 -32.68
N ARG A 277 -5.21 -5.25 -33.58
CA ARG A 277 -5.78 -6.09 -34.62
C ARG A 277 -4.61 -6.87 -35.15
N SER A 278 -4.56 -8.16 -34.85
CA SER A 278 -3.64 -9.09 -35.47
C SER A 278 -3.73 -8.78 -36.97
N GLN A 279 -2.70 -8.13 -37.53
CA GLN A 279 -2.39 -8.41 -38.92
C GLN A 279 -2.12 -9.90 -38.87
N GLY A 280 -3.09 -10.70 -39.32
CA GLY A 280 -3.12 -12.13 -39.08
C GLY A 280 -1.72 -12.67 -39.31
N HIS A 281 -1.08 -13.16 -38.24
CA HIS A 281 0.21 -13.77 -38.40
C HIS A 281 0.01 -14.91 -39.39
N ASP A 282 0.64 -14.75 -40.56
CA ASP A 282 0.44 -15.63 -41.69
C ASP A 282 0.67 -17.06 -41.21
N LYS A 283 -0.33 -17.94 -41.32
CA LYS A 283 -0.23 -19.34 -40.84
C LYS A 283 0.94 -20.09 -41.47
N GLY A 284 1.54 -19.55 -42.54
CA GLY A 284 2.78 -20.01 -43.15
C GLY A 284 4.08 -19.69 -42.39
N SER A 285 4.03 -18.97 -41.26
CA SER A 285 5.20 -18.61 -40.45
C SER A 285 5.45 -19.50 -39.23
N LEU A 286 4.57 -20.48 -38.96
CA LEU A 286 4.68 -21.39 -37.82
C LEU A 286 5.79 -22.42 -38.05
N LYS A 287 6.84 -22.36 -37.23
CA LYS A 287 7.94 -23.33 -37.26
C LYS A 287 7.62 -24.53 -36.36
N PRO A 288 8.16 -25.72 -36.64
CA PRO A 288 8.08 -26.83 -35.68
C PRO A 288 8.83 -26.46 -34.39
N ALA A 289 8.31 -26.89 -33.25
CA ALA A 289 8.98 -26.70 -31.97
C ALA A 289 10.35 -27.40 -32.01
N GLU A 290 11.38 -26.68 -31.59
CA GLU A 290 12.77 -27.14 -31.62
C GLU A 290 13.37 -27.05 -30.22
N LYS A 291 13.96 -28.15 -29.75
CA LYS A 291 14.66 -28.16 -28.46
C LYS A 291 16.08 -27.62 -28.65
N VAL A 292 16.44 -26.63 -27.84
CA VAL A 292 17.77 -26.04 -27.79
C VAL A 292 18.36 -26.18 -26.39
N MET A 293 19.65 -26.52 -26.32
CA MET A 293 20.37 -26.58 -25.06
C MET A 293 20.79 -25.18 -24.62
N THR A 294 20.47 -24.84 -23.38
CA THR A 294 20.72 -23.56 -22.71
C THR A 294 21.35 -23.83 -21.34
N PRO A 295 22.61 -24.31 -21.30
CA PRO A 295 23.26 -24.73 -20.06
C PRO A 295 23.39 -23.58 -19.06
N GLU A 296 22.89 -23.83 -17.84
CA GLU A 296 22.92 -22.92 -16.69
C GLU A 296 22.18 -21.58 -16.90
N LYS A 297 21.39 -21.42 -17.98
CA LYS A 297 20.59 -20.21 -18.23
C LYS A 297 19.20 -20.35 -17.60
N ARG A 298 18.95 -19.62 -16.51
CA ARG A 298 17.73 -19.75 -15.71
C ARG A 298 16.88 -18.49 -15.71
N THR A 299 17.48 -17.31 -15.82
CA THR A 299 16.73 -16.04 -15.80
C THR A 299 16.31 -15.61 -17.21
N VAL A 300 15.32 -14.72 -17.28
CA VAL A 300 14.86 -14.13 -18.53
C VAL A 300 16.01 -13.45 -19.26
N GLU A 301 16.82 -12.67 -18.55
CA GLU A 301 17.96 -11.94 -19.08
C GLU A 301 19.01 -12.91 -19.67
N GLU A 302 19.32 -13.98 -18.95
CA GLU A 302 20.30 -14.99 -19.37
C GLU A 302 19.85 -15.72 -20.64
N VAL A 303 18.59 -16.15 -20.68
CA VAL A 303 18.02 -16.90 -21.80
C VAL A 303 17.86 -16.01 -23.03
N THR A 304 17.36 -14.79 -22.85
CA THR A 304 17.15 -13.84 -23.95
C THR A 304 18.46 -13.39 -24.58
N GLN A 305 19.49 -13.13 -23.76
CA GLN A 305 20.83 -12.82 -24.24
C GLN A 305 21.48 -14.01 -24.97
N PHE A 306 21.34 -15.22 -24.44
CA PHE A 306 21.93 -16.42 -25.05
C PHE A 306 21.30 -16.78 -26.40
N LEU A 307 19.97 -16.70 -26.49
CA LEU A 307 19.21 -17.02 -27.70
C LEU A 307 19.07 -15.84 -28.67
N ASN A 308 19.60 -14.67 -28.31
CA ASN A 308 19.51 -13.43 -29.08
C ASN A 308 18.05 -13.06 -29.45
N ILE A 309 17.16 -13.13 -28.46
CA ILE A 309 15.75 -12.75 -28.57
C ILE A 309 15.42 -11.64 -27.57
N THR A 310 14.26 -11.00 -27.72
CA THR A 310 13.76 -10.07 -26.70
C THR A 310 12.90 -10.79 -25.66
N PRO A 311 12.77 -10.26 -24.43
CA PRO A 311 11.90 -10.86 -23.40
C PRO A 311 10.43 -11.03 -23.80
N GLN A 312 9.94 -10.26 -24.79
CA GLN A 312 8.59 -10.42 -25.35
C GLN A 312 8.39 -11.75 -26.06
N HIS A 313 9.45 -12.41 -26.50
CA HIS A 313 9.39 -13.72 -27.17
C HIS A 313 9.58 -14.89 -26.22
N LEU A 314 9.88 -14.65 -24.94
CA LEU A 314 9.99 -15.68 -23.91
C LEU A 314 8.70 -15.76 -23.09
N VAL A 315 8.27 -16.96 -22.73
CA VAL A 315 7.15 -17.23 -21.82
C VAL A 315 7.69 -17.90 -20.56
N LYS A 316 7.50 -17.23 -19.42
CA LYS A 316 7.79 -17.77 -18.08
C LYS A 316 6.69 -18.74 -17.67
N THR A 317 7.08 -19.89 -17.13
CA THR A 317 6.17 -20.85 -16.50
C THR A 317 6.47 -20.90 -15.02
N LEU A 318 5.49 -20.53 -14.20
CA LEU A 318 5.60 -20.53 -12.74
C LEU A 318 4.58 -21.50 -12.17
N ILE A 319 5.03 -22.42 -11.33
CA ILE A 319 4.14 -23.38 -10.65
C ILE A 319 3.74 -22.80 -9.31
N PHE A 320 2.43 -22.86 -9.05
CA PHE A 320 1.82 -22.41 -7.80
C PHE A 320 1.16 -23.59 -7.10
N GLU A 321 1.20 -23.55 -5.77
CA GLU A 321 0.52 -24.47 -4.86
C GLU A 321 -0.64 -23.75 -4.18
N SER A 322 -1.74 -24.47 -3.99
CA SER A 322 -2.90 -24.00 -3.26
C SER A 322 -3.59 -25.12 -2.51
N ASP A 323 -4.57 -24.77 -1.69
CA ASP A 323 -5.51 -25.70 -1.06
C ASP A 323 -6.33 -26.55 -2.05
N LYS A 324 -6.45 -26.10 -3.31
CA LYS A 324 -7.11 -26.83 -4.40
C LYS A 324 -6.16 -27.68 -5.26
N GLY A 325 -4.87 -27.71 -4.92
CA GLY A 325 -3.82 -28.38 -5.68
C GLY A 325 -2.91 -27.42 -6.45
N CYS A 326 -2.04 -28.00 -7.27
CA CYS A 326 -1.03 -27.26 -8.03
C CYS A 326 -1.56 -26.82 -9.40
N PHE A 327 -1.06 -25.69 -9.90
CA PHE A 327 -1.33 -25.21 -11.26
C PHE A 327 -0.13 -24.42 -11.81
N ALA A 328 -0.05 -24.32 -13.14
CA ALA A 328 0.95 -23.52 -13.82
C ALA A 328 0.35 -22.19 -14.26
N ALA A 329 1.10 -21.10 -14.07
CA ALA A 329 0.75 -19.78 -14.55
C ALA A 329 1.79 -19.29 -15.56
N LEU A 330 1.34 -18.88 -16.74
CA LEU A 330 2.18 -18.43 -17.84
C LEU A 330 2.07 -16.92 -18.03
N VAL A 331 3.23 -16.26 -18.17
CA VAL A 331 3.30 -14.83 -18.47
C VAL A 331 4.49 -14.55 -19.41
N ARG A 332 4.43 -13.45 -20.17
CA ARG A 332 5.53 -13.04 -21.05
C ARG A 332 6.78 -12.65 -20.24
N GLY A 333 7.97 -12.80 -20.82
CA GLY A 333 9.25 -12.62 -20.13
C GLY A 333 9.47 -11.20 -19.59
N ASP A 334 8.92 -10.17 -20.23
CA ASP A 334 8.95 -8.76 -19.80
C ASP A 334 7.84 -8.38 -18.81
N GLN A 335 7.06 -9.34 -18.33
CA GLN A 335 5.91 -9.09 -17.46
C GLN A 335 6.00 -9.92 -16.18
N GLU A 336 5.37 -9.47 -15.10
CA GLU A 336 5.28 -10.21 -13.84
C GLU A 336 3.84 -10.68 -13.56
N ILE A 337 3.73 -11.81 -12.86
CA ILE A 337 2.43 -12.34 -12.44
C ILE A 337 1.87 -11.48 -11.31
N SER A 338 0.62 -11.05 -11.46
CA SER A 338 -0.15 -10.48 -10.36
C SER A 338 -0.78 -11.63 -9.56
N GLU A 339 -0.22 -11.93 -8.38
CA GLU A 339 -0.77 -12.96 -7.47
C GLU A 339 -2.24 -12.72 -7.17
N LYS A 340 -2.66 -11.46 -7.01
CA LYS A 340 -4.05 -11.10 -6.78
C LYS A 340 -4.97 -11.54 -7.92
N LYS A 341 -4.61 -11.24 -9.18
CA LYS A 341 -5.40 -11.67 -10.35
C LYS A 341 -5.46 -13.20 -10.42
N LEU A 342 -4.37 -13.86 -10.03
CA LEU A 342 -4.29 -15.31 -9.96
C LEU A 342 -5.24 -15.88 -8.90
N LYS A 343 -5.25 -15.32 -7.68
CA LYS A 343 -6.18 -15.66 -6.58
C LYS A 343 -7.63 -15.51 -7.00
N ALA A 344 -7.97 -14.40 -7.66
CA ALA A 344 -9.32 -14.15 -8.15
C ALA A 344 -9.78 -15.17 -9.20
N ILE A 345 -8.91 -15.52 -10.16
CA ILE A 345 -9.25 -16.47 -11.25
C ILE A 345 -9.29 -17.91 -10.73
N TRP A 346 -8.34 -18.29 -9.88
CA TRP A 346 -8.26 -19.62 -9.29
C TRP A 346 -9.31 -19.84 -8.17
N GLY A 347 -9.77 -18.74 -7.57
CA GLY A 347 -10.76 -18.73 -6.51
C GLY A 347 -10.23 -19.27 -5.18
N SER A 348 -8.97 -18.99 -4.84
CA SER A 348 -8.38 -19.31 -3.53
C SER A 348 -7.49 -18.16 -3.06
N GLU A 349 -7.59 -17.83 -1.78
CA GLU A 349 -6.72 -16.85 -1.12
C GLU A 349 -5.35 -17.44 -0.74
N ASN A 350 -5.27 -18.77 -0.62
CA ASN A 350 -4.08 -19.50 -0.21
C ASN A 350 -3.33 -20.01 -1.44
N ILE A 351 -2.66 -19.09 -2.13
CA ILE A 351 -1.80 -19.40 -3.28
C ILE A 351 -0.39 -18.96 -2.95
N GLN A 352 0.59 -19.84 -3.21
CA GLN A 352 2.00 -19.54 -3.05
C GLN A 352 2.81 -20.19 -4.18
N LEU A 353 4.01 -19.66 -4.46
CA LEU A 353 4.92 -20.33 -5.38
C LEU A 353 5.29 -21.70 -4.84
N ALA A 354 5.29 -22.69 -5.74
CA ALA A 354 5.62 -24.06 -5.42
C ALA A 354 7.08 -24.21 -4.98
N SER A 355 7.35 -25.19 -4.12
CA SER A 355 8.72 -25.53 -3.71
C SER A 355 9.55 -26.05 -4.90
N GLU A 356 10.88 -26.01 -4.82
CA GLU A 356 11.74 -26.57 -5.88
C GLU A 356 11.45 -28.06 -6.12
N GLU A 357 11.22 -28.82 -5.05
CA GLU A 357 10.85 -30.24 -5.13
C GLU A 357 9.53 -30.45 -5.88
N THR A 358 8.50 -29.64 -5.57
CA THR A 358 7.22 -29.69 -6.27
C THR A 358 7.36 -29.33 -7.75
N VAL A 359 8.14 -28.28 -8.06
CA VAL A 359 8.42 -27.86 -9.44
C VAL A 359 9.09 -29.00 -10.21
N GLU A 360 10.12 -29.61 -9.65
CA GLU A 360 10.81 -30.75 -10.27
C GLU A 360 9.90 -31.97 -10.42
N GLY A 361 9.04 -32.24 -9.44
CA GLY A 361 8.07 -33.33 -9.51
C GLY A 361 7.04 -33.17 -10.64
N ILE A 362 6.60 -31.93 -10.90
CA ILE A 362 5.58 -31.63 -11.92
C ILE A 362 6.20 -31.44 -13.32
N THR A 363 7.35 -30.78 -13.38
CA THR A 363 7.96 -30.34 -14.65
C THR A 363 9.13 -31.21 -15.08
N HIS A 364 9.61 -32.12 -14.23
CA HIS A 364 10.83 -32.91 -14.43
C HIS A 364 12.10 -32.06 -14.63
N ALA A 365 12.05 -30.78 -14.29
CA ALA A 365 13.14 -29.84 -14.48
C ALA A 365 13.28 -28.86 -13.30
N PRO A 366 14.51 -28.38 -13.06
CA PRO A 366 14.72 -27.36 -12.05
C PRO A 366 14.11 -26.03 -12.47
N LYS A 367 13.87 -25.16 -11.48
CA LYS A 367 13.39 -23.79 -11.69
C LYS A 367 14.27 -23.07 -12.73
N GLY A 368 13.60 -22.41 -13.68
CA GLY A 368 14.24 -21.74 -14.82
C GLY A 368 14.10 -22.51 -16.15
N PHE A 369 13.76 -23.81 -16.10
CA PHE A 369 13.55 -24.63 -17.32
C PHE A 369 12.14 -25.22 -17.42
N ALA A 370 11.23 -24.78 -16.55
CA ALA A 370 9.82 -25.16 -16.58
C ALA A 370 9.11 -24.56 -17.81
N GLY A 371 8.34 -25.40 -18.49
CA GLY A 371 7.53 -25.07 -19.66
C GLY A 371 6.12 -25.63 -19.56
N PRO A 372 5.16 -25.13 -20.36
CA PRO A 372 3.78 -25.61 -20.34
C PRO A 372 3.56 -26.95 -21.04
N ILE A 373 4.49 -27.39 -21.89
CA ILE A 373 4.28 -28.57 -22.75
C ILE A 373 4.41 -29.85 -21.92
N GLY A 374 3.34 -30.66 -21.91
CA GLY A 374 3.33 -31.95 -21.23
C GLY A 374 3.04 -31.88 -19.72
N LEU A 375 2.69 -30.71 -19.18
CA LEU A 375 2.28 -30.60 -17.78
C LEU A 375 0.95 -31.29 -17.54
N SER A 376 0.85 -32.00 -16.42
CA SER A 376 -0.37 -32.69 -15.95
C SER A 376 -1.28 -31.79 -15.11
N VAL A 377 -0.81 -30.59 -14.74
CA VAL A 377 -1.54 -29.62 -13.92
C VAL A 377 -2.32 -28.62 -14.78
N PRO A 378 -3.39 -28.01 -14.26
CA PRO A 378 -4.08 -26.92 -14.95
C PRO A 378 -3.14 -25.78 -15.30
N ILE A 379 -3.35 -25.18 -16.47
CA ILE A 379 -2.53 -24.07 -16.99
C ILE A 379 -3.40 -22.84 -17.13
N LEU A 380 -3.00 -21.75 -16.46
CA LEU A 380 -3.55 -20.41 -16.65
C LEU A 380 -2.54 -19.58 -17.43
N ALA A 381 -2.95 -18.99 -18.54
CA ALA A 381 -2.10 -18.16 -19.37
C ALA A 381 -2.59 -16.72 -19.39
N ASP A 382 -1.68 -15.75 -19.29
CA ASP A 382 -2.01 -14.37 -19.59
C ASP A 382 -2.49 -14.23 -21.05
N LEU A 383 -3.50 -13.40 -21.29
CA LEU A 383 -4.12 -13.25 -22.61
C LEU A 383 -3.13 -12.78 -23.69
N ASP A 384 -2.00 -12.15 -23.33
CA ASP A 384 -0.98 -11.71 -24.30
C ASP A 384 -0.33 -12.92 -24.99
N ILE A 385 -0.31 -14.09 -24.34
CA ILE A 385 0.26 -15.33 -24.89
C ILE A 385 -0.59 -15.89 -26.02
N GLN A 386 -1.91 -15.62 -26.02
CA GLN A 386 -2.81 -16.09 -27.08
C GLN A 386 -2.40 -15.55 -28.46
N GLU A 387 -1.84 -14.34 -28.50
CA GLU A 387 -1.40 -13.68 -29.73
C GLU A 387 0.08 -13.95 -30.07
N MET A 388 0.81 -14.67 -29.22
CA MET A 388 2.22 -14.97 -29.43
C MET A 388 2.41 -16.08 -30.46
N VAL A 389 3.42 -15.91 -31.31
CA VAL A 389 3.78 -16.87 -32.36
C VAL A 389 5.26 -17.21 -32.24
N ASN A 390 5.57 -18.50 -32.36
CA ASN A 390 6.91 -19.06 -32.29
C ASN A 390 7.71 -18.63 -31.05
N PHE A 391 7.06 -18.58 -29.89
CA PHE A 391 7.68 -18.14 -28.66
C PHE A 391 8.62 -19.20 -28.08
N VAL A 392 9.42 -18.78 -27.11
CA VAL A 392 10.36 -19.61 -26.37
C VAL A 392 9.82 -19.89 -24.98
N THR A 393 10.01 -21.10 -24.47
CA THR A 393 9.66 -21.47 -23.09
C THR A 393 10.58 -22.58 -22.60
N GLY A 394 10.55 -22.91 -21.31
CA GLY A 394 11.33 -24.02 -20.77
C GLY A 394 10.97 -25.35 -21.41
N ALA A 395 11.92 -26.28 -21.49
CA ALA A 395 11.69 -27.57 -22.13
C ALA A 395 11.16 -28.67 -21.19
N ASN A 396 10.92 -28.37 -19.90
CA ASN A 396 10.67 -29.41 -18.89
C ASN A 396 11.83 -30.42 -18.81
N GLU A 397 13.04 -29.92 -19.08
CA GLU A 397 14.29 -30.66 -19.00
C GLU A 397 15.40 -29.70 -18.55
N LYS A 398 16.29 -30.18 -17.67
CA LYS A 398 17.41 -29.38 -17.19
C LYS A 398 18.26 -28.90 -18.38
N ASP A 399 18.64 -27.62 -18.34
CA ASP A 399 19.53 -27.00 -19.33
C ASP A 399 18.96 -26.96 -20.75
N ALA A 400 17.62 -26.99 -20.91
CA ALA A 400 16.98 -26.93 -22.22
C ALA A 400 15.76 -26.00 -22.27
N HIS A 401 15.59 -25.36 -23.42
CA HIS A 401 14.43 -24.57 -23.78
C HIS A 401 13.83 -25.08 -25.11
N LEU A 402 12.55 -24.79 -25.32
CA LEU A 402 11.87 -25.03 -26.59
C LEU A 402 11.71 -23.72 -27.33
N LEU A 403 12.23 -23.67 -28.55
CA LEU A 403 11.99 -22.62 -29.53
C LEU A 403 10.71 -22.92 -30.30
N HIS A 404 10.11 -21.87 -30.85
CA HIS A 404 9.04 -21.98 -31.84
C HIS A 404 7.77 -22.67 -31.32
N VAL A 405 7.47 -22.48 -30.04
CA VAL A 405 6.23 -22.95 -29.42
C VAL A 405 5.07 -22.07 -29.87
N ASN A 406 3.91 -22.70 -30.08
CA ASN A 406 2.70 -22.06 -30.55
C ASN A 406 1.48 -22.61 -29.81
N THR A 407 0.54 -21.75 -29.46
CA THR A 407 -0.68 -22.15 -28.75
C THR A 407 -1.55 -23.03 -29.64
N GLY A 408 -2.00 -24.18 -29.14
CA GLY A 408 -2.87 -25.11 -29.85
C GLY A 408 -2.17 -26.05 -30.84
N ARG A 409 -0.83 -26.10 -30.86
CA ARG A 409 -0.05 -27.02 -31.70
C ARG A 409 1.07 -27.70 -30.93
#